data_AF-A0A9P4QYL7-F1
#
_entry.id   AF-A0A9P4QYL7-F1
#
_cell.length_a   1.000
_cell.length_b   1.000
_cell.length_c   1.000
_cell.angle_alpha   90.00
_cell.angle_beta   90.00
_cell.angle_gamma   90.00
#
_symmetry.space_group_name_H-M   'P 1'
#
loop_
_entity.id
_entity.type
_entity.pdbx_description
1 polymer ?
#
loop_
_entity_poly.entity_id
_entity_poly.type
_entity_poly.pdbx_seq_one_letter_code
_entity_poly.pdbx_strand_id
1 'polypeptide(L)'
;MLIDLGAVVVGKTKTTQFALGERPTGDYVDQLAPFNPRGDGYQHPQGSSCGTGAGVASYSWLDFGTGSDTGGSEFWPTPNDTSMPLYNTFISTLSTFLNATTESINTNASFNAYTNTSAGIAAFLGLTYSNITNYDQFRLLAQPFKQQYQRTFGHAPYWNPVTRARWTRGASLPPSSYAFATSAYRTFQSWFRASLLPTCESALVLYPMGPGIPDYRDEYTGPPSAVFASGFPGTVMSVLAELPDYTVPIGERVYYSRVEEREERLPVTVGIVGGKGCDGMLVDLVAELAGKGVGFVGEVKAGRRMY
;
A
#
# COMPACT_ATOMS: atom_id res chain seq x y z
N MET A 1 13.73 -18.96 7.22
CA MET A 1 12.68 -19.38 6.27
C MET A 1 13.19 -19.34 4.82
N LEU A 2 13.45 -18.19 4.18
CA LEU A 2 13.91 -18.17 2.78
C LEU A 2 15.33 -18.71 2.55
N ILE A 3 16.28 -18.33 3.42
CA ILE A 3 17.67 -18.82 3.36
C ILE A 3 17.70 -20.35 3.52
N ASP A 4 16.86 -20.88 4.41
CA ASP A 4 16.76 -22.33 4.66
C ASP A 4 16.19 -23.09 3.45
N LEU A 5 15.44 -22.40 2.58
CA LEU A 5 14.93 -22.92 1.30
C LEU A 5 15.92 -22.71 0.14
N GLY A 6 17.13 -22.18 0.41
CA GLY A 6 18.19 -21.98 -0.58
C GLY A 6 18.19 -20.61 -1.27
N ALA A 7 17.40 -19.64 -0.81
CA ALA A 7 17.42 -18.30 -1.38
C ALA A 7 18.78 -17.59 -1.16
N VAL A 8 19.30 -16.96 -2.21
CA VAL A 8 20.54 -16.18 -2.14
C VAL A 8 20.23 -14.73 -1.79
N VAL A 9 20.78 -14.25 -0.66
CA VAL A 9 20.64 -12.84 -0.27
C VAL A 9 21.66 -11.99 -1.05
N VAL A 10 21.16 -11.22 -2.00
CA VAL A 10 22.00 -10.40 -2.89
C VAL A 10 22.19 -8.95 -2.41
N GLY A 11 21.39 -8.48 -1.45
CA GLY A 11 21.57 -7.14 -0.90
C GLY A 11 20.45 -6.69 0.03
N LYS A 12 20.57 -5.44 0.50
CA LYS A 12 19.56 -4.73 1.27
C LYS A 12 19.02 -3.58 0.43
N THR A 13 17.70 -3.48 0.33
CA THR A 13 17.02 -2.42 -0.42
C THR A 13 16.83 -1.18 0.45
N LYS A 14 16.78 -0.01 -0.20
CA LYS A 14 16.42 1.24 0.47
C LYS A 14 14.97 1.19 0.96
N THR A 15 14.73 1.81 2.10
CA THR A 15 13.41 2.03 2.69
C THR A 15 13.31 3.48 3.16
N THR A 16 12.10 4.01 3.26
CA THR A 16 11.90 5.31 3.91
C THR A 16 12.26 5.21 5.39
N GLN A 17 12.71 6.31 6.01
CA GLN A 17 13.19 6.28 7.40
C GLN A 17 12.09 5.73 8.33
N PHE A 18 12.38 4.59 9.00
CA PHE A 18 11.45 3.86 9.86
C PHE A 18 10.11 3.49 9.21
N ALA A 19 10.09 3.33 7.89
CA ALA A 19 8.88 3.08 7.12
C ALA A 19 7.78 4.16 7.26
N LEU A 20 8.17 5.37 7.67
CA LEU A 20 7.30 6.54 7.65
C LEU A 20 7.42 7.13 6.25
N GLY A 21 6.33 7.14 5.48
CA GLY A 21 6.35 7.51 4.06
C GLY A 21 7.05 8.85 3.83
N GLU A 22 8.11 8.83 3.02
CA GLU A 22 8.89 9.99 2.59
C GLU A 22 8.62 10.21 1.10
N ARG A 23 8.44 11.47 0.68
CA ARG A 23 8.32 11.86 -0.72
C ARG A 23 9.59 12.54 -1.23
N PRO A 24 10.13 12.14 -2.39
CA PRO A 24 11.11 12.97 -3.08
C PRO A 24 10.43 14.26 -3.58
N THR A 25 11.16 15.36 -3.79
CA THR A 25 12.60 15.51 -3.52
C THR A 25 12.92 15.97 -2.08
N GLY A 26 11.90 16.29 -1.27
CA GLY A 26 12.07 17.04 -0.03
C GLY A 26 12.28 16.20 1.23
N ASP A 27 11.60 15.06 1.36
CA ASP A 27 11.64 14.27 2.59
C ASP A 27 12.89 13.38 2.66
N TYR A 28 13.55 13.09 1.54
CA TYR A 28 14.73 12.24 1.48
C TYR A 28 16.00 13.03 1.85
N VAL A 29 16.22 13.25 3.15
CA VAL A 29 17.31 14.13 3.64
C VAL A 29 18.67 13.42 3.72
N ASP A 30 18.73 12.25 4.36
CA ASP A 30 20.00 11.53 4.60
C ASP A 30 20.42 10.61 3.44
N GLN A 31 19.50 10.37 2.50
CA GLN A 31 19.68 9.44 1.40
C GLN A 31 18.87 9.89 0.19
N LEU A 32 19.32 9.56 -1.03
CA LEU A 32 18.51 9.78 -2.23
C LEU A 32 17.44 8.69 -2.39
N ALA A 33 16.21 9.10 -2.71
CA ALA A 33 15.13 8.21 -3.11
C ALA A 33 15.54 7.34 -4.32
N PRO A 34 15.17 6.05 -4.36
CA PRO A 34 15.30 5.22 -5.56
C PRO A 34 14.69 5.88 -6.80
N PHE A 35 15.15 5.49 -7.99
CA PHE A 35 14.49 5.86 -9.24
C PHE A 35 13.44 4.81 -9.57
N ASN A 36 12.23 5.25 -9.93
CA ASN A 36 11.23 4.36 -10.50
C ASN A 36 11.64 4.05 -11.95
N PRO A 37 11.89 2.79 -12.33
CA PRO A 37 12.35 2.47 -13.68
C PRO A 37 11.27 2.59 -14.75
N ARG A 38 9.99 2.72 -14.36
CA ARG A 38 8.84 2.77 -15.28
C ARG A 38 8.71 4.12 -15.97
N GLY A 39 8.18 4.09 -17.19
CA GLY A 39 7.92 5.28 -17.99
C GLY A 39 9.20 6.05 -18.27
N ASP A 40 9.24 7.31 -17.85
CA ASP A 40 10.36 8.24 -18.07
C ASP A 40 11.48 8.15 -17.05
N GLY A 41 11.36 7.33 -16.00
CA GLY A 41 12.38 7.20 -14.96
C GLY A 41 12.31 8.24 -13.84
N TYR A 42 11.39 9.21 -13.91
CA TYR A 42 11.26 10.33 -12.98
C TYR A 42 9.99 10.30 -12.13
N GLN A 43 9.31 9.16 -12.12
CA GLN A 43 8.21 8.95 -11.19
C GLN A 43 8.72 8.70 -9.76
N HIS A 44 7.92 9.09 -8.78
CA HIS A 44 8.07 8.74 -7.38
C HIS A 44 8.00 7.21 -7.24
N PRO A 45 9.01 6.56 -6.63
CA PRO A 45 8.98 5.10 -6.40
C PRO A 45 7.98 4.67 -5.31
N GLN A 46 7.22 5.61 -4.74
CA GLN A 46 6.40 5.43 -3.53
C GLN A 46 7.20 4.84 -2.37
N GLY A 47 6.53 4.41 -1.30
CA GLY A 47 7.19 3.89 -0.10
C GLY A 47 6.23 3.08 0.78
N SER A 48 6.71 2.49 1.86
CA SER A 48 8.07 2.59 2.39
C SER A 48 9.09 1.65 1.73
N SER A 49 8.62 0.55 1.12
CA SER A 49 9.45 -0.48 0.46
C SER A 49 9.97 -0.05 -0.92
N CYS A 50 10.38 1.21 -1.04
CA CYS A 50 10.70 1.91 -2.29
C CYS A 50 11.85 1.26 -3.06
N GLY A 51 12.92 0.84 -2.36
CA GLY A 51 14.06 0.18 -2.97
C GLY A 51 13.75 -1.24 -3.43
N THR A 52 12.82 -1.92 -2.75
CA THR A 52 12.36 -3.26 -3.14
C THR A 52 11.57 -3.18 -4.44
N GLY A 53 10.56 -2.30 -4.51
CA GLY A 53 9.76 -2.11 -5.72
C GLY A 53 10.62 -1.66 -6.91
N ALA A 54 11.47 -0.65 -6.71
CA ALA A 54 12.37 -0.16 -7.76
C ALA A 54 13.41 -1.22 -8.19
N GLY A 55 13.95 -2.00 -7.24
CA GLY A 55 14.92 -3.05 -7.52
C GLY A 55 14.38 -4.16 -8.40
N VAL A 56 13.27 -4.79 -7.99
CA VAL A 56 12.62 -5.87 -8.77
C VAL A 56 12.16 -5.37 -10.14
N ALA A 57 11.67 -4.13 -10.22
CA ALA A 57 11.28 -3.54 -11.49
C ALA A 57 12.47 -3.15 -12.40
N SER A 58 13.70 -3.10 -11.88
CA SER A 58 14.89 -2.69 -12.66
C SER A 58 15.78 -3.85 -13.07
N TYR A 59 15.88 -4.90 -12.25
CA TYR A 59 16.86 -5.97 -12.42
C TYR A 59 16.17 -7.29 -12.76
N SER A 60 16.29 -7.71 -14.03
CA SER A 60 15.71 -8.98 -14.50
C SER A 60 16.33 -10.24 -13.86
N TRP A 61 17.49 -10.10 -13.20
CA TRP A 61 18.14 -11.19 -12.47
C TRP A 61 17.65 -11.30 -11.01
N LEU A 62 16.86 -10.35 -10.51
CA LEU A 62 16.33 -10.36 -9.15
C LEU A 62 14.93 -10.98 -9.13
N ASP A 63 14.79 -12.18 -8.57
CA ASP A 63 13.54 -12.95 -8.60
C ASP A 63 12.42 -12.29 -7.78
N PHE A 64 12.74 -11.83 -6.56
CA PHE A 64 11.80 -11.17 -5.67
C PHE A 64 12.54 -10.32 -4.63
N GLY A 65 11.80 -9.46 -3.94
CA GLY A 65 12.30 -8.73 -2.79
C GLY A 65 11.25 -8.66 -1.69
N THR A 66 11.70 -8.43 -0.46
CA THR A 66 10.84 -8.38 0.71
C THR A 66 10.64 -6.95 1.18
N GLY A 67 9.51 -6.71 1.85
CA GLY A 67 9.11 -5.41 2.36
C GLY A 67 8.11 -5.56 3.50
N SER A 68 7.72 -4.44 4.08
CA SER A 68 6.65 -4.36 5.07
C SER A 68 5.54 -3.47 4.54
N ASP A 69 4.30 -3.84 4.82
CA ASP A 69 3.13 -3.02 4.54
C ASP A 69 2.45 -2.64 5.85
N THR A 70 2.19 -1.35 6.01
CA THR A 70 1.35 -0.83 7.10
C THR A 70 0.29 0.10 6.52
N GLY A 71 0.16 0.23 5.20
CA GLY A 71 -0.79 1.11 4.54
C GLY A 71 -0.23 1.75 3.28
N GLY A 72 -1.13 2.28 2.45
CA GLY A 72 -0.89 3.05 1.24
C GLY A 72 -2.16 3.85 0.88
N SER A 73 -2.31 4.28 -0.37
CA SER A 73 -3.45 5.14 -0.77
C SER A 73 -3.98 4.77 -2.14
N GLU A 74 -5.23 4.30 -2.18
CA GLU A 74 -6.17 4.40 -3.31
C GLU A 74 -7.49 3.69 -2.97
N PHE A 75 -8.61 4.18 -3.53
CA PHE A 75 -9.94 3.56 -3.45
C PHE A 75 -10.80 4.03 -4.63
N TRP A 76 -11.86 3.28 -4.91
CA TRP A 76 -12.89 3.68 -5.87
C TRP A 76 -13.66 4.94 -5.41
N PRO A 77 -14.08 5.85 -6.32
CA PRO A 77 -13.76 5.86 -7.75
C PRO A 77 -12.32 6.28 -7.98
N THR A 78 -11.69 5.73 -9.02
CA THR A 78 -10.39 6.25 -9.48
C THR A 78 -10.57 7.73 -9.83
N PRO A 79 -9.66 8.63 -9.42
CA PRO A 79 -9.77 10.06 -9.73
C PRO A 79 -9.85 10.41 -11.22
N ASN A 80 -9.62 9.44 -12.11
CA ASN A 80 -9.61 9.60 -13.55
C ASN A 80 -10.18 8.33 -14.23
N ASP A 81 -11.20 8.50 -15.08
CA ASP A 81 -11.89 7.42 -15.80
C ASP A 81 -11.03 6.70 -16.85
N THR A 82 -9.85 7.23 -17.20
CA THR A 82 -9.01 6.67 -18.27
C THR A 82 -8.52 5.24 -18.03
N SER A 83 -8.44 4.78 -16.78
CA SER A 83 -8.03 3.41 -16.44
C SER A 83 -9.22 2.47 -16.20
N MET A 84 -10.44 3.00 -16.12
CA MET A 84 -11.67 2.20 -15.91
C MET A 84 -11.83 1.06 -16.91
N PRO A 85 -11.53 1.23 -18.22
CA PRO A 85 -11.67 0.12 -19.16
C PRO A 85 -10.82 -1.09 -18.78
N LEU A 86 -9.58 -0.88 -18.31
CA LEU A 86 -8.69 -1.96 -17.89
C LEU A 86 -9.24 -2.70 -16.66
N TYR A 87 -9.74 -1.95 -15.67
CA TYR A 87 -10.36 -2.55 -14.50
C TYR A 87 -11.63 -3.34 -14.85
N ASN A 88 -12.51 -2.77 -15.67
CA ASN A 88 -13.75 -3.43 -16.09
C ASN A 88 -13.46 -4.72 -16.87
N THR A 89 -12.47 -4.69 -17.78
CA THR A 89 -12.03 -5.89 -18.51
C THR A 89 -11.48 -6.95 -17.56
N PHE A 90 -10.62 -6.56 -16.60
CA PHE A 90 -10.09 -7.49 -15.61
C PHE A 90 -11.21 -8.13 -14.77
N ILE A 91 -12.10 -7.31 -14.19
CA ILE A 91 -13.21 -7.76 -13.35
C ILE A 91 -14.13 -8.71 -14.13
N SER A 92 -14.48 -8.36 -15.38
CA SER A 92 -15.32 -9.21 -16.23
C SER A 92 -14.65 -10.54 -16.59
N THR A 93 -13.34 -10.53 -16.81
CA THR A 93 -12.58 -11.73 -17.17
C THR A 93 -12.43 -12.65 -15.96
N LEU A 94 -12.13 -12.08 -14.80
CA LEU A 94 -12.03 -12.81 -13.53
C LEU A 94 -13.38 -13.40 -13.12
N SER A 95 -14.48 -12.64 -13.23
CA SER A 95 -15.81 -13.14 -12.88
C SER A 95 -16.24 -14.30 -13.78
N THR A 96 -15.95 -14.22 -15.08
CA THR A 96 -16.18 -15.32 -16.03
C THR A 96 -15.34 -16.54 -15.67
N PHE A 97 -14.06 -16.34 -15.35
CA PHE A 97 -13.14 -17.42 -14.99
C PHE A 97 -13.57 -18.17 -13.73
N LEU A 98 -14.02 -17.43 -12.71
CA LEU A 98 -14.47 -18.00 -11.44
C LEU A 98 -15.93 -18.47 -11.46
N ASN A 99 -16.65 -18.26 -12.57
CA ASN A 99 -18.10 -18.44 -12.64
C ASN A 99 -18.82 -17.70 -11.50
N ALA A 100 -18.38 -16.47 -11.21
CA ALA A 100 -18.82 -15.65 -10.10
C ALA A 100 -19.66 -14.46 -10.58
N THR A 101 -20.51 -13.92 -9.70
CA THR A 101 -21.24 -12.68 -9.94
C THR A 101 -20.43 -11.47 -9.49
N THR A 102 -20.57 -10.35 -10.19
CA THR A 102 -19.99 -9.06 -9.78
C THR A 102 -21.05 -8.25 -9.06
N GLU A 103 -20.79 -7.87 -7.82
CA GLU A 103 -21.70 -7.06 -7.00
C GLU A 103 -21.05 -5.74 -6.59
N SER A 104 -21.80 -4.65 -6.74
CA SER A 104 -21.41 -3.36 -6.16
C SER A 104 -22.05 -3.21 -4.79
N ILE A 105 -21.23 -2.94 -3.76
CA ILE A 105 -21.70 -2.79 -2.39
C ILE A 105 -21.54 -1.35 -1.88
N ASN A 106 -22.58 -0.82 -1.24
CA ASN A 106 -22.46 0.38 -0.43
C ASN A 106 -21.89 0.00 0.95
N THR A 107 -20.57 0.11 1.08
CA THR A 107 -19.83 -0.27 2.30
C THR A 107 -20.27 0.52 3.52
N ASN A 108 -20.57 1.82 3.39
CA ASN A 108 -21.09 2.63 4.49
C ASN A 108 -22.45 2.11 4.98
N ALA A 109 -23.37 1.78 4.08
CA ALA A 109 -24.67 1.26 4.47
C ALA A 109 -24.55 -0.10 5.19
N SER A 110 -23.71 -1.01 4.66
CA SER A 110 -23.43 -2.30 5.30
C SER A 110 -22.79 -2.14 6.68
N PHE A 111 -21.79 -1.27 6.80
CA PHE A 111 -21.10 -0.99 8.07
C PHE A 111 -22.05 -0.37 9.11
N ASN A 112 -22.87 0.58 8.69
CA ASN A 112 -23.88 1.23 9.54
C ASN A 112 -24.89 0.22 10.09
N ALA A 113 -25.37 -0.69 9.24
CA ALA A 113 -26.26 -1.76 9.65
C ALA A 113 -25.59 -2.72 10.66
N TYR A 114 -24.33 -3.07 10.46
CA TYR A 114 -23.59 -3.97 11.35
C TYR A 114 -23.28 -3.35 12.72
N THR A 115 -22.90 -2.07 12.74
CA THR A 115 -22.44 -1.39 13.97
C THR A 115 -23.53 -0.58 14.67
N ASN A 116 -24.73 -0.50 14.09
CA ASN A 116 -25.82 0.36 14.55
C ASN A 116 -25.38 1.83 14.72
N THR A 117 -24.60 2.32 13.77
CA THR A 117 -24.16 3.72 13.69
C THR A 117 -24.75 4.40 12.47
N SER A 118 -24.80 5.73 12.49
CA SER A 118 -25.06 6.56 11.31
C SER A 118 -23.77 7.12 10.69
N ALA A 119 -22.64 7.02 11.39
CA ALA A 119 -21.35 7.50 10.91
C ALA A 119 -20.77 6.54 9.87
N GLY A 120 -20.57 7.02 8.64
CA GLY A 120 -19.86 6.24 7.61
C GLY A 120 -18.45 5.83 8.07
N ILE A 121 -17.89 4.79 7.44
CA ILE A 121 -16.63 4.13 7.81
C ILE A 121 -15.50 5.15 7.99
N ALA A 122 -15.36 6.11 7.07
CA ALA A 122 -14.32 7.14 7.16
C ALA A 122 -14.46 8.00 8.42
N ALA A 123 -15.66 8.43 8.77
CA ALA A 123 -15.88 9.20 10.00
C ALA A 123 -15.65 8.33 11.25
N PHE A 124 -16.08 7.08 11.22
CA PHE A 124 -15.90 6.12 12.32
C PHE A 124 -14.43 5.81 12.59
N LEU A 125 -13.66 5.51 11.55
CA LEU A 125 -12.23 5.24 11.68
C LEU A 125 -11.45 6.52 12.00
N GLY A 126 -11.82 7.67 11.45
CA GLY A 126 -11.22 8.96 11.80
C GLY A 126 -9.67 8.92 11.78
N LEU A 127 -9.04 9.14 12.94
CA LEU A 127 -7.58 9.10 13.07
C LEU A 127 -7.03 7.74 13.55
N THR A 128 -7.81 6.66 13.48
CA THR A 128 -7.46 5.34 14.02
C THR A 128 -6.09 4.87 13.57
N TYR A 129 -5.84 4.88 12.26
CA TYR A 129 -4.56 4.48 11.68
C TYR A 129 -3.38 5.28 12.25
N SER A 130 -3.46 6.61 12.15
CA SER A 130 -2.39 7.49 12.59
C SER A 130 -2.20 7.40 14.10
N ASN A 131 -3.28 7.35 14.90
CA ASN A 131 -3.16 7.24 16.34
C ASN A 131 -2.47 5.95 16.79
N ILE A 132 -2.76 4.81 16.15
CA ILE A 132 -2.07 3.54 16.46
C ILE A 132 -0.60 3.64 16.05
N THR A 133 -0.34 3.96 14.79
CA THR A 133 1.03 3.95 14.24
C THR A 133 1.94 4.99 14.89
N ASN A 134 1.46 6.22 15.12
CA ASN A 134 2.22 7.25 15.82
C ASN A 134 2.52 6.84 17.27
N TYR A 135 1.53 6.30 18.00
CA TYR A 135 1.68 5.94 19.42
C TYR A 135 2.62 4.76 19.60
N ASP A 136 2.41 3.68 18.85
CA ASP A 136 3.22 2.46 18.98
C ASP A 136 4.64 2.65 18.44
N GLN A 137 4.84 3.30 17.28
CA GLN A 137 6.19 3.56 16.82
C GLN A 137 6.95 4.46 17.80
N PHE A 138 6.30 5.47 18.39
CA PHE A 138 6.97 6.30 19.38
C PHE A 138 7.38 5.50 20.61
N ARG A 139 6.43 4.76 21.20
CA ARG A 139 6.63 4.03 22.45
C ARG A 139 7.55 2.81 22.31
N LEU A 140 7.39 2.04 21.22
CA LEU A 140 8.09 0.77 21.02
C LEU A 140 9.43 0.93 20.31
N LEU A 141 9.61 1.99 19.51
CA LEU A 141 10.82 2.19 18.72
C LEU A 141 11.54 3.50 19.07
N ALA A 142 10.88 4.65 18.95
CA ALA A 142 11.55 5.95 19.09
C ALA A 142 12.16 6.15 20.49
N GLN A 143 11.39 5.87 21.55
CA GLN A 143 11.82 6.02 22.93
C GLN A 143 13.03 5.12 23.26
N PRO A 144 12.97 3.78 23.10
CA PRO A 144 14.11 2.93 23.41
C PRO A 144 15.32 3.23 22.54
N PHE A 145 15.12 3.50 21.24
CA PHE A 145 16.23 3.84 20.34
C PHE A 145 16.91 5.14 20.77
N LYS A 146 16.15 6.21 21.05
CA LYS A 146 16.73 7.50 21.47
C LYS A 146 17.54 7.35 22.74
N GLN A 147 17.02 6.62 23.73
CA GLN A 147 17.72 6.37 25.00
C GLN A 147 19.02 5.60 24.77
N GLN A 148 19.00 4.56 23.94
CA GLN A 148 20.20 3.80 23.61
C GLN A 148 21.21 4.66 22.86
N TYR A 149 20.78 5.42 21.86
CA TYR A 149 21.64 6.30 21.07
C TYR A 149 22.31 7.36 21.96
N GLN A 150 21.57 7.97 22.89
CA GLN A 150 22.13 8.92 23.86
C GLN A 150 23.16 8.29 24.78
N ARG A 151 22.93 7.06 25.26
CA ARG A 151 23.91 6.33 26.09
C ARG A 151 25.20 6.02 25.31
N THR A 152 25.08 5.68 24.03
CA THR A 152 26.23 5.29 23.20
C THR A 152 27.02 6.49 22.68
N PHE A 153 26.34 7.55 22.26
CA PHE A 153 26.95 8.66 21.50
C PHE A 153 26.91 10.01 22.24
N GLY A 154 26.27 10.11 23.40
CA GLY A 154 26.23 11.33 24.22
C GLY A 154 25.33 12.45 23.71
N HIS A 155 24.62 12.26 22.59
CA HIS A 155 23.66 13.23 22.04
C HIS A 155 22.41 12.53 21.46
N ALA A 156 21.39 13.29 21.11
CA ALA A 156 20.20 12.74 20.45
C ALA A 156 20.50 12.38 18.97
N PRO A 157 19.86 11.33 18.41
CA PRO A 157 19.95 11.05 16.99
C PRO A 157 19.22 12.11 16.16
N TYR A 158 19.63 12.25 14.89
CA TYR A 158 18.88 13.02 13.92
C TYR A 158 17.58 12.30 13.55
N TRP A 159 16.48 13.05 13.50
CA TRP A 159 15.21 12.57 12.96
C TRP A 159 14.86 13.34 11.70
N ASN A 160 14.58 12.59 10.64
CA ASN A 160 13.98 13.13 9.43
C ASN A 160 12.75 13.99 9.79
N PRO A 161 12.47 15.10 9.09
CA PRO A 161 11.29 15.93 9.33
C PRO A 161 9.97 15.15 9.39
N VAL A 162 9.78 14.14 8.52
CA VAL A 162 8.62 13.23 8.56
C VAL A 162 8.59 12.49 9.89
N THR A 163 9.65 11.75 10.22
CA THR A 163 9.79 11.01 11.48
C THR A 163 9.54 11.89 12.69
N ARG A 164 10.12 13.08 12.70
CA ARG A 164 10.01 14.05 13.78
C ARG A 164 8.57 14.50 13.99
N ALA A 165 7.85 14.87 12.93
CA ALA A 165 6.45 15.27 13.01
C ALA A 165 5.60 14.14 13.61
N ARG A 166 5.85 12.91 13.16
CA ARG A 166 5.09 11.72 13.58
C ARG A 166 5.33 11.36 15.03
N TRP A 167 6.58 11.33 15.46
CA TRP A 167 6.92 10.94 16.82
C TRP A 167 6.66 12.06 17.83
N THR A 168 6.69 13.33 17.40
CA THR A 168 6.23 14.45 18.24
C THR A 168 4.74 14.30 18.57
N ARG A 169 3.92 13.95 17.57
CA ARG A 169 2.51 13.61 17.81
C ARG A 169 2.37 12.35 18.67
N GLY A 170 3.13 11.30 18.37
CA GLY A 170 3.13 10.06 19.16
C GLY A 170 3.37 10.31 20.65
N ALA A 171 4.30 11.20 20.97
CA ALA A 171 4.62 11.61 22.32
C ALA A 171 3.50 12.41 23.01
N SER A 172 2.66 13.11 22.26
CA SER A 172 1.58 13.95 22.80
C SER A 172 0.23 13.23 22.89
N LEU A 173 0.10 12.03 22.31
CA LEU A 173 -1.17 11.30 22.29
C LEU A 173 -1.48 10.71 23.68
N PRO A 174 -2.69 10.96 24.24
CA PRO A 174 -3.09 10.31 25.48
C PRO A 174 -3.36 8.82 25.23
N PRO A 175 -3.17 7.94 26.24
CA PRO A 175 -3.48 6.51 26.13
C PRO A 175 -4.91 6.21 25.67
N SER A 176 -5.87 7.10 25.99
CA SER A 176 -7.27 6.99 25.54
C SER A 176 -7.42 7.07 24.02
N SER A 177 -6.59 7.86 23.32
CA SER A 177 -6.63 7.92 21.85
C SER A 177 -6.19 6.61 21.21
N TYR A 178 -5.20 5.93 21.79
CA TYR A 178 -4.77 4.61 21.35
C TYR A 178 -5.84 3.54 21.65
N ALA A 179 -6.44 3.56 22.84
CA ALA A 179 -7.50 2.63 23.22
C ALA A 179 -8.73 2.77 22.33
N PHE A 180 -9.18 4.00 22.04
CA PHE A 180 -10.28 4.26 21.12
C PHE A 180 -9.96 3.76 19.71
N ALA A 181 -8.80 4.12 19.15
CA ALA A 181 -8.37 3.68 17.84
C ALA A 181 -8.30 2.14 17.73
N THR A 182 -7.78 1.49 18.78
CA THR A 182 -7.72 0.03 18.90
C THR A 182 -9.11 -0.59 18.86
N SER A 183 -10.07 0.00 19.59
CA SER A 183 -11.47 -0.46 19.57
C SER A 183 -12.10 -0.27 18.19
N ALA A 184 -11.89 0.89 17.57
CA ALA A 184 -12.46 1.23 16.27
C ALA A 184 -11.96 0.30 15.16
N TYR A 185 -10.65 0.02 15.06
CA TYR A 185 -10.17 -0.90 14.02
C TYR A 185 -10.69 -2.32 14.24
N ARG A 186 -10.84 -2.79 15.49
CA ARG A 186 -11.39 -4.13 15.77
C ARG A 186 -12.85 -4.27 15.37
N THR A 187 -13.65 -3.22 15.55
CA THR A 187 -15.02 -3.17 15.04
C THR A 187 -15.03 -3.23 13.51
N PHE A 188 -14.20 -2.41 12.86
CA PHE A 188 -14.04 -2.45 11.39
C PHE A 188 -13.59 -3.82 10.89
N GLN A 189 -12.59 -4.42 11.54
CA GLN A 189 -12.06 -5.74 11.22
C GLN A 189 -13.14 -6.82 11.32
N SER A 190 -13.94 -6.80 12.39
CA SER A 190 -15.04 -7.74 12.58
C SER A 190 -16.11 -7.60 11.50
N TRP A 191 -16.49 -6.36 11.16
CA TRP A 191 -17.43 -6.10 10.09
C TRP A 191 -16.90 -6.56 8.73
N PHE A 192 -15.70 -6.16 8.34
CA PHE A 192 -15.15 -6.45 7.01
C PHE A 192 -15.10 -7.96 6.78
N ARG A 193 -14.62 -8.71 7.78
CA ARG A 193 -14.57 -10.17 7.75
C ARG A 193 -15.95 -10.80 7.73
N ALA A 194 -16.87 -10.36 8.58
CA ALA A 194 -18.19 -11.00 8.66
C ALA A 194 -19.08 -10.68 7.44
N SER A 195 -18.97 -9.47 6.89
CA SER A 195 -19.89 -8.97 5.88
C SER A 195 -19.35 -9.05 4.45
N LEU A 196 -18.04 -8.94 4.24
CA LEU A 196 -17.45 -8.94 2.90
C LEU A 196 -16.71 -10.22 2.58
N LEU A 197 -15.93 -10.75 3.53
CA LEU A 197 -15.05 -11.91 3.30
C LEU A 197 -15.13 -12.95 4.44
N PRO A 198 -16.31 -13.58 4.65
CA PRO A 198 -16.52 -14.52 5.74
C PRO A 198 -15.75 -15.84 5.58
N THR A 199 -15.50 -16.29 4.35
CA THR A 199 -14.72 -17.49 4.06
C THR A 199 -13.76 -17.25 2.88
N CYS A 200 -12.89 -18.23 2.57
CA CYS A 200 -11.96 -18.11 1.44
C CYS A 200 -12.68 -18.14 0.10
N GLU A 201 -13.76 -18.90 -0.01
CA GLU A 201 -14.47 -19.17 -1.26
C GLU A 201 -15.71 -18.30 -1.44
N SER A 202 -16.06 -17.44 -0.46
CA SER A 202 -17.31 -16.67 -0.51
C SER A 202 -17.27 -15.49 -1.47
N ALA A 203 -16.15 -14.77 -1.52
CA ALA A 203 -16.01 -13.55 -2.31
C ALA A 203 -14.53 -13.12 -2.40
N LEU A 204 -14.26 -12.20 -3.32
CA LEU A 204 -13.02 -11.41 -3.37
C LEU A 204 -13.42 -9.94 -3.34
N VAL A 205 -12.62 -9.10 -2.65
CA VAL A 205 -12.79 -7.64 -2.73
C VAL A 205 -11.73 -7.07 -3.65
N LEU A 206 -12.16 -6.41 -4.73
CA LEU A 206 -11.30 -5.82 -5.75
C LEU A 206 -11.27 -4.30 -5.62
N TYR A 207 -10.08 -3.70 -5.73
CA TYR A 207 -9.94 -2.24 -5.67
C TYR A 207 -8.81 -1.73 -6.57
N PRO A 208 -8.85 -0.47 -7.03
CA PRO A 208 -7.77 0.13 -7.80
C PRO A 208 -6.61 0.36 -6.85
N MET A 209 -5.45 -0.20 -7.18
CA MET A 209 -4.22 -0.01 -6.41
C MET A 209 -3.22 0.92 -7.11
N GLY A 210 -3.33 1.07 -8.43
CA GLY A 210 -2.57 2.07 -9.17
C GLY A 210 -3.23 2.38 -10.51
N PRO A 211 -3.79 3.59 -10.75
CA PRO A 211 -4.43 3.94 -12.01
C PRO A 211 -3.45 4.34 -13.10
N GLY A 212 -2.12 4.20 -12.90
CA GLY A 212 -1.12 4.66 -13.86
C GLY A 212 -1.09 6.19 -14.02
N ILE A 213 -1.34 6.94 -12.94
CA ILE A 213 -1.23 8.40 -12.92
C ILE A 213 0.22 8.81 -12.64
N PRO A 214 0.78 9.78 -13.41
CA PRO A 214 2.09 10.33 -13.10
C PRO A 214 2.13 10.93 -11.69
N ASP A 215 3.17 10.57 -10.94
CA ASP A 215 3.52 11.13 -9.64
C ASP A 215 5.00 11.46 -9.72
N TYR A 216 5.36 12.71 -10.05
CA TYR A 216 6.74 13.04 -10.37
C TYR A 216 7.58 13.29 -9.12
N ARG A 217 8.84 12.81 -9.15
CA ARG A 217 9.76 12.88 -8.01
C ARG A 217 10.31 14.28 -7.71
N ASP A 218 10.19 15.21 -8.64
CA ASP A 218 10.64 16.60 -8.54
C ASP A 218 9.50 17.56 -8.17
N GLU A 219 8.31 17.04 -7.86
CA GLU A 219 7.21 17.85 -7.32
C GLU A 219 7.47 18.22 -5.86
N TYR A 220 7.53 19.53 -5.58
CA TYR A 220 7.64 20.05 -4.23
C TYR A 220 6.30 20.01 -3.52
N THR A 221 6.28 19.40 -2.33
CA THR A 221 5.11 19.38 -1.44
C THR A 221 5.29 20.31 -0.25
N GLY A 222 4.21 20.53 0.49
CA GLY A 222 4.28 21.20 1.79
C GLY A 222 5.10 20.42 2.82
N PRO A 223 5.34 21.02 4.01
CA PRO A 223 6.07 20.36 5.09
C PRO A 223 5.37 19.07 5.54
N PRO A 224 6.10 18.08 6.08
CA PRO A 224 5.52 16.82 6.51
C PRO A 224 4.37 16.97 7.52
N SER A 225 3.28 16.25 7.28
CA SER A 225 2.16 16.18 8.21
C SER A 225 2.43 15.18 9.34
N ALA A 226 1.85 15.42 10.52
CA ALA A 226 1.83 14.47 11.63
C ALA A 226 0.77 13.36 11.48
N VAL A 227 -0.17 13.50 10.52
CA VAL A 227 -1.25 12.55 10.20
C VAL A 227 -1.08 12.06 8.75
N PHE A 228 -1.15 10.74 8.53
CA PHE A 228 -0.73 10.09 7.27
C PHE A 228 -1.98 9.66 6.55
N ALA A 229 -2.74 8.83 7.25
CA ALA A 229 -4.10 8.50 6.89
C ALA A 229 -5.07 9.06 7.93
N SER A 230 -6.13 9.67 7.43
CA SER A 230 -7.37 9.94 8.13
C SER A 230 -8.52 9.34 7.34
N GLY A 231 -9.51 8.79 8.03
CA GLY A 231 -10.66 8.17 7.44
C GLY A 231 -10.41 6.73 7.02
N PHE A 232 -10.92 6.37 5.84
CA PHE A 232 -10.85 5.02 5.29
C PHE A 232 -10.17 5.02 3.93
N PRO A 233 -8.82 5.15 3.86
CA PRO A 233 -8.10 4.87 2.63
C PRO A 233 -8.29 3.40 2.25
N GLY A 234 -8.60 3.10 0.98
CA GLY A 234 -8.82 1.72 0.54
C GLY A 234 -7.62 0.82 0.83
N THR A 235 -6.43 1.32 0.57
CA THR A 235 -5.18 0.59 0.80
C THR A 235 -4.84 0.29 2.27
N VAL A 236 -5.51 0.88 3.26
CA VAL A 236 -5.38 0.42 4.66
C VAL A 236 -6.42 -0.63 5.03
N MET A 237 -7.36 -0.98 4.14
CA MET A 237 -8.48 -1.84 4.48
C MET A 237 -8.03 -3.27 4.81
N SER A 238 -7.17 -3.86 3.99
CA SER A 238 -6.63 -5.21 4.21
C SER A 238 -5.73 -5.26 5.44
N VAL A 239 -4.92 -4.22 5.67
CA VAL A 239 -4.10 -4.08 6.89
C VAL A 239 -4.96 -3.98 8.15
N LEU A 240 -5.97 -3.10 8.17
CA LEU A 240 -6.87 -2.94 9.33
C LEU A 240 -7.76 -4.17 9.53
N ALA A 241 -8.14 -4.84 8.45
CA ALA A 241 -8.90 -6.08 8.51
C ALA A 241 -8.01 -7.31 8.78
N GLU A 242 -6.67 -7.19 8.71
CA GLU A 242 -5.69 -8.29 8.78
C GLU A 242 -6.13 -9.43 7.83
N LEU A 243 -6.12 -9.10 6.54
CA LEU A 243 -6.52 -9.96 5.43
C LEU A 243 -5.41 -10.02 4.37
N PRO A 244 -5.26 -11.15 3.67
CA PRO A 244 -4.35 -11.25 2.53
C PRO A 244 -4.79 -10.33 1.39
N ASP A 245 -3.82 -9.67 0.78
CA ASP A 245 -4.01 -8.71 -0.30
C ASP A 245 -2.91 -8.91 -1.34
N TYR A 246 -3.29 -9.09 -2.61
CA TYR A 246 -2.36 -9.28 -3.70
C TYR A 246 -2.60 -8.25 -4.79
N THR A 247 -1.56 -7.49 -5.12
CA THR A 247 -1.62 -6.48 -6.18
C THR A 247 -1.02 -7.03 -7.47
N VAL A 248 -1.79 -6.98 -8.55
CA VAL A 248 -1.37 -7.47 -9.87
C VAL A 248 -1.50 -6.38 -10.94
N PRO A 249 -0.56 -6.31 -11.90
CA PRO A 249 -0.66 -5.42 -13.04
C PRO A 249 -1.61 -5.97 -14.10
N ILE A 250 -2.56 -5.16 -14.52
CA ILE A 250 -3.63 -5.53 -15.46
C ILE A 250 -3.53 -4.77 -16.78
N GLY A 251 -2.51 -3.93 -16.93
CA GLY A 251 -2.26 -3.19 -18.17
C GLY A 251 -1.34 -2.00 -17.96
N GLU A 252 -1.28 -1.17 -19.00
CA GLU A 252 -0.53 0.08 -18.98
C GLU A 252 -1.40 1.20 -19.54
N ARG A 253 -1.33 2.38 -18.94
CA ARG A 253 -1.95 3.60 -19.44
C ARG A 253 -0.92 4.51 -20.09
N VAL A 254 -1.28 5.09 -21.23
CA VAL A 254 -0.49 6.16 -21.87
C VAL A 254 -0.65 7.47 -21.10
N TYR A 255 0.44 8.23 -20.97
CA TYR A 255 0.46 9.60 -20.49
C TYR A 255 1.50 10.40 -21.27
N TYR A 256 1.38 11.71 -21.29
CA TYR A 256 2.42 12.58 -21.83
C TYR A 256 3.48 12.85 -20.77
N SER A 257 4.72 12.41 -20.99
CA SER A 257 5.84 12.72 -20.11
C SER A 257 6.29 14.16 -20.32
N ARG A 258 6.30 14.95 -19.24
CA ARG A 258 6.88 16.31 -19.27
C ARG A 258 8.42 16.30 -19.25
N VAL A 259 9.02 15.15 -18.96
CA VAL A 259 10.47 15.00 -18.86
C VAL A 259 11.08 14.69 -20.22
N GLU A 260 10.44 13.81 -20.97
CA GLU A 260 10.92 13.41 -22.30
C GLU A 260 10.12 14.01 -23.46
N GLU A 261 9.09 14.80 -23.16
CA GLU A 261 8.25 15.50 -24.15
C GLU A 261 7.63 14.53 -25.18
N ARG A 262 7.25 13.34 -24.73
CA ARG A 262 6.63 12.29 -25.55
C ARG A 262 5.68 11.42 -24.75
N GLU A 263 4.90 10.61 -25.46
CA GLU A 263 4.05 9.60 -24.84
C GLU A 263 4.89 8.52 -24.17
N GLU A 264 4.55 8.24 -22.92
CA GLU A 264 5.10 7.19 -22.09
C GLU A 264 3.98 6.37 -21.46
N ARG A 265 4.34 5.28 -20.77
CA ARG A 265 3.34 4.40 -20.14
C ARG A 265 3.61 4.13 -18.67
N LEU A 266 2.54 4.02 -17.89
CA LEU A 266 2.58 3.61 -16.49
C LEU A 266 1.67 2.41 -16.24
N PRO A 267 2.07 1.51 -15.33
CA PRO A 267 1.29 0.33 -15.01
C PRO A 267 -0.06 0.73 -14.38
N VAL A 268 -1.08 -0.04 -14.73
CA VAL A 268 -2.37 -0.05 -14.05
C VAL A 268 -2.47 -1.34 -13.25
N THR A 269 -2.77 -1.24 -11.95
CA THR A 269 -2.75 -2.37 -11.02
C THR A 269 -4.03 -2.44 -10.20
N VAL A 270 -4.49 -3.66 -9.95
CA VAL A 270 -5.66 -3.97 -9.11
C VAL A 270 -5.20 -4.74 -7.87
N GLY A 271 -5.75 -4.39 -6.71
CA GLY A 271 -5.61 -5.17 -5.48
C GLY A 271 -6.75 -6.17 -5.36
N ILE A 272 -6.41 -7.38 -4.89
CA ILE A 272 -7.32 -8.51 -4.72
C ILE A 272 -7.21 -8.94 -3.26
N VAL A 273 -8.27 -8.73 -2.49
CA VAL A 273 -8.33 -9.09 -1.07
C VAL A 273 -9.10 -10.39 -0.89
N GLY A 274 -8.48 -11.35 -0.20
CA GLY A 274 -9.07 -12.63 0.18
C GLY A 274 -9.47 -12.70 1.65
N GLY A 275 -10.19 -13.76 2.03
CA GLY A 275 -10.57 -14.02 3.43
C GLY A 275 -9.37 -14.27 4.35
N LYS A 276 -9.59 -14.23 5.67
CA LYS A 276 -8.51 -14.43 6.65
C LYS A 276 -7.90 -15.83 6.51
N GLY A 277 -6.58 -15.91 6.37
CA GLY A 277 -5.85 -17.17 6.25
C GLY A 277 -5.91 -17.80 4.85
N CYS A 278 -6.44 -17.08 3.86
CA CYS A 278 -6.59 -17.54 2.49
C CYS A 278 -5.39 -17.14 1.61
N ASP A 279 -4.24 -16.83 2.20
CA ASP A 279 -3.02 -16.38 1.52
C ASP A 279 -2.61 -17.35 0.41
N GLY A 280 -2.60 -18.66 0.69
CA GLY A 280 -2.26 -19.70 -0.29
C GLY A 280 -3.26 -19.76 -1.44
N MET A 281 -4.56 -19.73 -1.15
CA MET A 281 -5.63 -19.70 -2.16
C MET A 281 -5.47 -18.50 -3.09
N LEU A 282 -5.18 -17.33 -2.54
CA LEU A 282 -5.02 -16.11 -3.31
C LEU A 282 -3.78 -16.16 -4.23
N VAL A 283 -2.66 -16.71 -3.73
CA VAL A 283 -1.45 -16.92 -4.54
C VAL A 283 -1.70 -17.93 -5.65
N ASP A 284 -2.36 -19.06 -5.35
CA ASP A 284 -2.69 -20.10 -6.33
C ASP A 284 -3.62 -19.56 -7.42
N LEU A 285 -4.62 -18.76 -7.04
CA LEU A 285 -5.51 -18.08 -7.99
C LEU A 285 -4.71 -17.18 -8.94
N VAL A 286 -3.84 -16.31 -8.41
CA VAL A 286 -3.03 -15.40 -9.24
C VAL A 286 -2.09 -16.19 -10.16
N ALA A 287 -1.47 -17.26 -9.67
CA ALA A 287 -0.61 -18.13 -10.46
C ALA A 287 -1.39 -18.83 -11.59
N GLU A 288 -2.61 -19.30 -11.33
CA GLU A 288 -3.47 -19.95 -12.33
C GLU A 288 -3.92 -18.95 -13.40
N LEU A 289 -4.34 -17.74 -12.99
CA LEU A 289 -4.69 -16.65 -13.91
C LEU A 289 -3.50 -16.32 -14.82
N ALA A 290 -2.28 -16.24 -14.25
CA ALA A 290 -1.05 -15.97 -15.00
C ALA A 290 -0.73 -17.10 -15.99
N GLY A 291 -0.79 -18.37 -15.54
CA GLY A 291 -0.52 -19.53 -16.38
C GLY A 291 -1.51 -19.69 -17.54
N LYS A 292 -2.75 -19.22 -17.39
CA LYS A 292 -3.78 -19.25 -18.42
C LYS A 292 -3.89 -17.95 -19.24
N GLY A 293 -3.14 -16.91 -18.91
CA GLY A 293 -3.25 -15.59 -19.55
C GLY A 293 -4.60 -14.91 -19.34
N VAL A 294 -5.27 -15.17 -18.21
CA VAL A 294 -6.62 -14.68 -17.90
C VAL A 294 -6.51 -13.36 -17.14
N GLY A 295 -6.98 -12.27 -17.75
CA GLY A 295 -6.98 -10.94 -17.13
C GLY A 295 -5.62 -10.22 -17.15
N PHE A 296 -4.58 -10.83 -17.72
CA PHE A 296 -3.24 -10.24 -17.81
C PHE A 296 -2.84 -9.96 -19.25
N VAL A 297 -2.08 -8.88 -19.45
CA VAL A 297 -1.61 -8.46 -20.78
C VAL A 297 -0.43 -9.29 -21.27
N GLY A 298 0.40 -9.81 -20.34
CA GLY A 298 1.57 -10.61 -20.67
C GLY A 298 2.48 -10.80 -19.46
N GLU A 299 3.65 -11.39 -19.71
CA GLU A 299 4.70 -11.54 -18.70
C GLU A 299 5.28 -10.19 -18.28
N VAL A 300 5.43 -9.98 -16.98
CA VAL A 300 5.98 -8.74 -16.43
C VAL A 300 7.49 -8.68 -16.66
N LYS A 301 7.98 -7.54 -17.15
CA LYS A 301 9.40 -7.32 -17.43
C LYS A 301 10.01 -6.22 -16.56
N ALA A 302 11.33 -6.28 -16.40
CA ALA A 302 12.12 -5.18 -15.85
C ALA A 302 12.28 -4.04 -16.88
N GLY A 303 12.47 -2.82 -16.38
CA GLY A 303 12.76 -1.63 -17.18
C GLY A 303 11.55 -0.72 -17.40
N ARG A 304 11.57 0.03 -18.50
CA ARG A 304 10.64 1.15 -18.75
C ARG A 304 9.18 0.73 -18.91
N ARG A 305 8.96 -0.45 -19.49
CA ARG A 305 7.63 -1.00 -19.82
C ARG A 305 7.33 -2.22 -18.98
N MET A 306 6.05 -2.37 -18.63
CA MET A 306 5.57 -3.48 -17.81
C MET A 306 5.61 -4.81 -18.56
N TYR A 307 5.44 -4.80 -19.89
CA TYR A 307 5.32 -5.98 -20.77
C TYR A 307 6.19 -5.87 -22.02
#